data_AF-A0AAQ3Q1E8-F1
#
_entry.id   AF-A0AAQ3Q1E8-F1
#
_cell.length_a   1.000
_cell.length_b   1.000
_cell.length_c   1.000
_cell.angle_alpha   90.00
_cell.angle_beta   90.00
_cell.angle_gamma   90.00
#
_symmetry.space_group_name_H-M   'P 1'
#
loop_
_entity.id
_entity.type
_entity.pdbx_description
1 polymer ?
#
loop_
_entity_poly.entity_id
_entity_poly.type
_entity_poly.pdbx_seq_one_letter_code
_entity_poly.pdbx_strand_id
1 'polypeptide(L)'
;MRTCSSSSSPGEIASGVTGLSTENASLAKSTTGLLVVVVDTQVTGIRLVHARLACPEVVQQENFKAANALVKQISMLAAAQGGPMRKVAGYFAEAIARRIYCHCPRPSDRTALDSPALDDLLHVHFYKSCPNLKFAHFTANQAILEAFASCRRVHVIDFGLRQGMQWPTLALRPGEPLSFHLTGIGPPQADHSNALQQVGWKLAVLAKNIGIEFHFRGFVAASLANLEPPDAAQTGERQ
;
A
#
# COMPACT_ATOMS: atom_id res chain seq x y z
N MET A 1 7.27 -43.38 -10.93
CA MET A 1 6.66 -44.24 -11.97
C MET A 1 5.22 -43.81 -12.19
N ARG A 2 5.00 -43.01 -13.26
CA ARG A 2 3.79 -42.73 -14.05
C ARG A 2 3.94 -41.32 -14.62
N THR A 3 4.26 -41.29 -15.91
CA THR A 3 4.45 -40.14 -16.78
C THR A 3 3.20 -39.94 -17.62
N CYS A 4 2.83 -38.69 -17.93
CA CYS A 4 1.86 -38.38 -18.99
C CYS A 4 2.59 -37.72 -20.16
N SER A 5 2.42 -38.30 -21.34
CA SER A 5 3.03 -37.92 -22.61
C SER A 5 2.14 -36.97 -23.39
N SER A 6 2.73 -35.96 -24.00
CA SER A 6 2.13 -35.16 -25.09
C SER A 6 2.55 -35.77 -26.44
N SER A 7 1.61 -35.81 -27.39
CA SER A 7 1.87 -36.17 -28.78
C SER A 7 1.70 -34.95 -29.69
N SER A 8 2.56 -34.88 -30.69
CA SER A 8 2.67 -33.83 -31.71
C SER A 8 2.73 -34.45 -33.11
N SER A 9 2.42 -33.59 -34.11
CA SER A 9 2.88 -33.61 -35.53
C SER A 9 1.94 -34.25 -36.58
N PRO A 10 2.15 -34.03 -37.91
CA PRO A 10 2.45 -32.79 -38.68
C PRO A 10 1.85 -32.73 -40.15
N GLY A 11 2.15 -31.65 -40.91
CA GLY A 11 2.26 -31.60 -42.41
C GLY A 11 1.12 -30.86 -43.17
N GLU A 12 1.25 -30.14 -44.30
CA GLU A 12 2.30 -29.74 -45.29
C GLU A 12 1.75 -28.54 -46.16
N ILE A 13 2.52 -27.49 -46.52
CA ILE A 13 3.24 -27.12 -47.78
C ILE A 13 2.41 -26.65 -49.02
N ALA A 14 2.71 -25.42 -49.55
CA ALA A 14 2.92 -25.02 -50.97
C ALA A 14 3.00 -23.45 -51.09
N SER A 15 4.13 -22.79 -51.39
CA SER A 15 4.89 -22.53 -52.65
C SER A 15 4.27 -21.49 -53.63
N GLY A 16 4.86 -20.28 -53.74
CA GLY A 16 5.48 -19.71 -54.97
C GLY A 16 4.78 -18.37 -55.36
N VAL A 17 5.31 -17.33 -56.05
CA VAL A 17 6.41 -17.13 -57.03
C VAL A 17 6.63 -15.59 -57.25
N THR A 18 7.89 -15.15 -57.48
CA THR A 18 8.45 -13.92 -58.19
C THR A 18 8.00 -12.49 -57.80
N GLY A 19 8.79 -11.41 -57.76
CA GLY A 19 10.14 -11.06 -58.25
C GLY A 19 10.08 -9.78 -59.13
N LEU A 20 10.67 -8.64 -58.71
CA LEU A 20 11.33 -7.62 -59.58
C LEU A 20 12.00 -6.46 -58.80
N SER A 21 13.22 -6.12 -59.20
CA SER A 21 14.01 -4.90 -58.90
C SER A 21 13.32 -3.64 -59.51
N THR A 22 13.56 -2.37 -59.15
CA THR A 22 14.81 -1.60 -59.09
C THR A 22 14.52 -0.14 -58.63
N GLU A 23 15.56 0.56 -58.16
CA GLU A 23 15.83 2.02 -58.20
C GLU A 23 15.57 2.96 -56.99
N ASN A 24 16.63 3.77 -56.78
CA ASN A 24 16.86 4.77 -55.76
C ASN A 24 16.05 6.05 -55.98
N ALA A 25 15.62 6.70 -54.90
CA ALA A 25 15.50 8.15 -54.84
C ALA A 25 15.79 8.65 -53.42
N SER A 26 16.92 9.35 -53.29
CA SER A 26 17.31 10.13 -52.13
C SER A 26 16.30 11.24 -51.83
N LEU A 27 15.81 11.32 -50.59
CA LEU A 27 15.19 12.54 -50.08
C LEU A 27 15.80 12.89 -48.73
N ALA A 28 16.74 13.83 -48.77
CA ALA A 28 17.25 14.51 -47.60
C ALA A 28 16.09 15.21 -46.88
N LYS A 29 15.70 14.69 -45.71
CA LYS A 29 14.88 15.43 -44.76
C LYS A 29 15.78 15.94 -43.65
N SER A 30 16.02 17.25 -43.70
CA SER A 30 16.56 18.07 -42.63
C SER A 30 15.83 17.74 -41.34
N THR A 31 16.49 16.98 -40.47
CA THR A 31 16.01 16.71 -39.12
C THR A 31 16.66 17.76 -38.24
N THR A 32 15.98 18.87 -38.05
CA THR A 32 16.27 19.81 -36.96
C THR A 32 16.24 19.01 -35.67
N GLY A 33 17.43 18.69 -35.16
CA GLY A 33 17.61 17.92 -33.94
C GLY A 33 16.95 18.66 -32.79
N LEU A 34 15.80 18.16 -32.34
CA LEU A 34 15.46 18.30 -30.93
C LEU A 34 16.52 17.49 -30.19
N LEU A 35 17.50 18.20 -29.65
CA LEU A 35 18.44 17.65 -28.69
C LEU A 35 17.61 17.35 -27.44
N VAL A 36 16.92 16.20 -27.45
CA VAL A 36 16.47 15.55 -26.23
C VAL A 36 17.78 15.25 -25.52
N VAL A 37 18.17 16.15 -24.62
CA VAL A 37 19.18 15.84 -23.62
C VAL A 37 18.58 14.64 -22.91
N VAL A 38 19.06 13.45 -23.28
CA VAL A 38 18.91 12.24 -22.47
C VAL A 38 19.71 12.57 -21.22
N VAL A 39 19.09 13.31 -20.31
CA VAL A 39 19.65 13.51 -18.98
C VAL A 39 19.68 12.11 -18.42
N ASP A 40 20.89 11.58 -18.24
CA ASP A 40 21.08 10.23 -17.72
C ASP A 40 20.21 10.08 -16.47
N THR A 41 19.23 9.18 -16.56
CA THR A 41 18.23 8.91 -15.53
C THR A 41 18.91 8.59 -14.21
N GLN A 42 20.08 7.94 -14.25
CA GLN A 42 20.88 7.61 -13.07
C GLN A 42 21.54 8.85 -12.46
N VAL A 43 22.19 9.68 -13.28
CA VAL A 43 22.81 10.93 -12.83
C VAL A 43 21.77 11.90 -12.26
N THR A 44 20.58 11.93 -12.88
CA THR A 44 19.44 12.72 -12.40
C THR A 44 18.92 12.20 -11.06
N GLY A 45 18.85 10.88 -10.89
CA GLY A 45 18.49 10.24 -9.62
C GLY A 45 19.49 10.57 -8.50
N ILE A 46 20.80 10.50 -8.77
CA ILE A 46 21.84 10.88 -7.81
C ILE A 46 21.75 12.36 -7.44
N ARG A 47 21.57 13.24 -8.44
CA ARG A 47 21.38 14.69 -8.21
C ARG A 47 20.13 14.99 -7.40
N LEU A 48 19.06 14.22 -7.57
CA LEU A 48 17.84 14.33 -6.79
C LEU A 48 18.07 13.92 -5.32
N VAL A 49 18.80 12.84 -5.08
CA VAL A 49 19.19 12.42 -3.72
C VAL A 49 20.06 13.47 -3.05
N HIS A 50 21.06 14.00 -3.74
CA HIS A 50 21.92 15.07 -3.20
C HIS A 50 21.16 16.37 -2.93
N ALA A 51 20.30 16.81 -3.86
CA ALA A 51 19.47 18.00 -3.65
C ALA A 51 18.56 17.85 -2.42
N ARG A 52 18.04 16.64 -2.20
CA ARG A 52 17.23 16.34 -1.01
C ARG A 52 18.03 16.43 0.29
N LEU A 53 19.26 15.92 0.31
CA LEU A 53 20.09 15.95 1.52
C LEU A 53 20.47 17.37 1.94
N ALA A 54 20.66 18.29 0.99
CA ALA A 54 20.97 19.69 1.27
C ALA A 54 19.75 20.51 1.77
N CYS A 55 18.53 19.98 1.63
CA CYS A 55 17.33 20.78 1.85
C CYS A 55 17.02 21.09 3.32
N PRO A 56 17.21 20.18 4.30
CA PRO A 56 17.03 20.48 5.72
C PRO A 56 17.94 21.62 6.22
N GLU A 57 19.18 21.67 5.72
CA GLU A 57 20.19 22.68 6.09
C GLU A 57 19.78 24.07 5.59
N VAL A 58 19.33 24.17 4.34
CA VAL A 58 18.86 25.43 3.74
C VAL A 58 17.59 25.94 4.43
N VAL A 59 16.71 25.04 4.87
CA VAL A 59 15.50 25.38 5.64
C VAL A 59 15.84 25.83 7.06
N GLN A 60 16.79 25.18 7.73
CA GLN A 60 17.26 25.60 9.06
C GLN A 60 17.93 26.97 9.05
N GLN A 61 18.57 27.35 7.94
CA GLN A 61 19.20 28.67 7.76
C GLN A 61 18.22 29.78 7.35
N GLU A 62 16.90 29.51 7.31
CA GLU A 62 15.85 30.44 6.87
C GLU A 62 16.11 31.09 5.49
N ASN A 63 16.91 30.44 4.64
CA ASN A 63 17.23 30.95 3.31
C ASN A 63 16.13 30.53 2.32
N PHE A 64 14.97 31.18 2.42
CA PHE A 64 13.79 30.87 1.62
C PHE A 64 14.00 31.03 0.10
N LYS A 65 14.92 31.89 -0.33
CA LYS A 65 15.29 32.03 -1.75
C LYS A 65 16.02 30.79 -2.27
N ALA A 66 17.01 30.31 -1.53
CA ALA A 66 17.73 29.08 -1.86
C ALA A 66 16.80 27.86 -1.76
N ALA A 67 15.93 27.81 -0.75
CA ALA A 67 14.94 26.74 -0.60
C ALA A 67 13.96 26.66 -1.78
N ASN A 68 13.45 27.80 -2.26
CA ASN A 68 12.57 27.86 -3.43
C ASN A 68 13.30 27.43 -4.72
N ALA A 69 14.55 27.86 -4.92
CA ALA A 69 15.36 27.41 -6.05
C ALA A 69 15.58 25.88 -6.02
N LEU A 70 15.82 25.34 -4.83
CA LEU A 70 16.05 23.92 -4.62
C LEU A 70 14.78 23.09 -4.90
N VAL A 71 13.60 23.53 -4.43
CA VAL A 71 12.31 22.91 -4.79
C VAL A 71 12.07 22.90 -6.29
N LYS A 72 12.28 24.04 -6.97
CA LYS A 72 12.14 24.12 -8.44
C LYS A 72 13.08 23.14 -9.14
N GLN A 73 14.32 23.04 -8.68
CA GLN A 73 15.29 22.08 -9.22
C GLN A 73 14.82 20.63 -9.00
N ILE A 74 14.40 20.26 -7.79
CA ILE A 74 13.87 18.91 -7.50
C ILE A 74 12.67 18.60 -8.39
N SER A 75 11.72 19.53 -8.54
CA SER A 75 10.53 19.34 -9.38
C SER A 75 10.88 19.15 -10.87
N MET A 76 11.83 19.92 -11.40
CA MET A 76 12.31 19.74 -12.79
C MET A 76 13.01 18.39 -12.97
N LEU A 77 13.88 18.00 -12.03
CA LEU A 77 14.56 16.70 -12.07
C LEU A 77 13.55 15.56 -11.97
N ALA A 78 12.52 15.69 -11.13
CA ALA A 78 11.43 14.72 -11.00
C ALA A 78 10.64 14.55 -12.30
N ALA A 79 10.27 15.65 -12.97
CA ALA A 79 9.54 15.62 -14.24
C ALA A 79 10.34 14.94 -15.36
N ALA A 80 11.67 15.13 -15.37
CA ALA A 80 12.58 14.50 -16.32
C ALA A 80 12.75 12.97 -16.10
N GLN A 81 12.36 12.44 -14.94
CA GLN A 81 12.39 11.00 -14.68
C GLN A 81 11.22 10.29 -15.35
N GLY A 82 11.37 9.00 -15.67
CA GLY A 82 10.27 8.11 -16.05
C GLY A 82 9.93 7.10 -14.94
N GLY A 83 8.85 6.35 -15.13
CA GLY A 83 8.54 5.17 -14.30
C GLY A 83 8.40 5.45 -12.79
N PRO A 84 8.79 4.50 -11.92
CA PRO A 84 8.69 4.64 -10.46
C PRO A 84 9.46 5.84 -9.90
N MET A 85 10.61 6.17 -10.50
CA MET A 85 11.48 7.26 -10.01
C MET A 85 10.78 8.62 -10.13
N ARG A 86 10.02 8.87 -11.19
CA ARG A 86 9.19 10.08 -11.32
C ARG A 86 8.22 10.24 -10.13
N LYS A 87 7.57 9.15 -9.73
CA LYS A 87 6.59 9.17 -8.62
C LYS A 87 7.28 9.47 -7.30
N VAL A 88 8.37 8.75 -7.00
CA VAL A 88 9.16 8.94 -5.78
C VAL A 88 9.69 10.38 -5.71
N ALA A 89 10.29 10.86 -6.80
CA ALA A 89 10.81 12.22 -6.89
C ALA A 89 9.73 13.29 -6.71
N GLY A 90 8.56 13.10 -7.35
CA GLY A 90 7.42 14.01 -7.24
C GLY A 90 6.90 14.14 -5.81
N TYR A 91 6.61 13.01 -5.15
CA TYR A 91 6.13 13.03 -3.75
C TYR A 91 7.18 13.63 -2.80
N PHE A 92 8.47 13.40 -3.04
CA PHE A 92 9.52 14.05 -2.25
C PHE A 92 9.63 15.55 -2.49
N ALA A 93 9.53 16.01 -3.73
CA ALA A 93 9.48 17.43 -4.05
C ALA A 93 8.32 18.12 -3.33
N GLU A 94 7.14 17.50 -3.37
CA GLU A 94 5.95 17.99 -2.70
C GLU A 94 6.12 18.05 -1.17
N ALA A 95 6.63 16.98 -0.54
CA ALA A 95 6.87 16.95 0.90
C ALA A 95 7.87 18.04 1.35
N ILE A 96 8.92 18.26 0.56
CA ILE A 96 9.91 19.32 0.82
C ILE A 96 9.29 20.71 0.66
N ALA A 97 8.52 20.94 -0.40
CA ALA A 97 7.80 22.19 -0.60
C ALA A 97 6.86 22.49 0.59
N ARG A 98 6.07 21.50 1.01
CA ARG A 98 5.18 21.64 2.19
C ARG A 98 5.96 22.02 3.46
N ARG A 99 7.14 21.42 3.67
CA ARG A 99 8.01 21.74 4.80
C ARG A 99 8.58 23.16 4.73
N ILE A 100 9.02 23.61 3.56
CA ILE A 100 9.60 24.96 3.36
C ILE A 100 8.55 26.06 3.58
N TYR A 101 7.36 25.86 3.01
CA TYR A 101 6.29 26.85 3.09
C TYR A 101 5.45 26.76 4.37
N CYS A 102 5.87 25.92 5.33
CA CYS A 102 5.10 25.60 6.55
C CYS A 102 3.62 25.31 6.23
N HIS A 103 3.36 24.69 5.07
CA HIS A 103 2.01 24.42 4.64
C HIS A 103 1.53 23.16 5.33
N CYS A 104 0.91 23.35 6.49
CA CYS A 104 0.13 22.32 7.14
C CYS A 104 -1.22 22.26 6.40
N PRO A 105 -1.60 21.13 5.79
CA PRO A 105 -2.90 21.02 5.13
C PRO A 105 -3.98 21.34 6.16
N ARG A 106 -4.79 22.37 5.90
CA ARG A 106 -5.96 22.61 6.74
C ARG A 106 -6.97 21.49 6.50
N PRO A 107 -7.85 21.18 7.45
CA PRO A 107 -8.94 20.23 7.21
C PRO A 107 -9.79 20.57 5.97
N SER A 108 -9.82 21.84 5.56
CA SER A 108 -10.45 22.36 4.34
C SER A 108 -9.68 22.07 3.04
N ASP A 109 -8.40 21.73 3.12
CA ASP A 109 -7.56 21.39 1.96
C ASP A 109 -7.70 19.91 1.57
N ARG A 110 -8.51 19.14 2.31
CA ARG A 110 -8.82 17.75 2.01
C ARG A 110 -9.53 17.67 0.66
N THR A 111 -8.87 17.02 -0.29
CA THR A 111 -9.42 16.79 -1.62
C THR A 111 -10.30 15.54 -1.63
N ALA A 112 -11.00 15.28 -2.73
CA ALA A 112 -11.69 14.00 -2.93
C ALA A 112 -10.75 12.77 -2.80
N LEU A 113 -9.43 12.98 -2.96
CA LEU A 113 -8.42 11.94 -2.76
C LEU A 113 -8.17 11.59 -1.28
N ASP A 114 -8.69 12.39 -0.33
CA ASP A 114 -8.55 12.19 1.11
C ASP A 114 -9.81 11.57 1.75
N SER A 115 -10.68 10.98 0.92
CA SER A 115 -11.91 10.31 1.36
C SER A 115 -11.60 8.97 2.05
N PRO A 116 -12.22 8.67 3.22
CA PRO A 116 -12.06 7.36 3.89
C PRO A 116 -12.37 6.16 2.98
N ALA A 117 -13.37 6.30 2.10
CA ALA A 117 -13.75 5.24 1.16
C ALA A 117 -12.64 4.96 0.12
N LEU A 118 -11.89 5.98 -0.28
CA LEU A 118 -10.75 5.80 -1.18
C LEU A 118 -9.56 5.17 -0.44
N ASP A 119 -9.30 5.54 0.82
CA ASP A 119 -8.25 4.90 1.64
C ASP A 119 -8.53 3.39 1.80
N ASP A 120 -9.77 3.03 2.13
CA ASP A 120 -10.18 1.63 2.22
C ASP A 120 -10.01 0.87 0.90
N LEU A 121 -10.41 1.49 -0.21
CA LEU A 121 -10.25 0.91 -1.55
C LEU A 121 -8.76 0.70 -1.89
N LEU A 122 -7.93 1.73 -1.67
CA LEU A 122 -6.49 1.67 -1.89
C LEU A 122 -5.82 0.61 -1.00
N HIS A 123 -6.26 0.50 0.25
CA HIS A 123 -5.77 -0.52 1.18
C HIS A 123 -6.07 -1.93 0.67
N VAL A 124 -7.32 -2.20 0.23
CA VAL A 124 -7.70 -3.48 -0.36
C VAL A 124 -6.91 -3.78 -1.63
N HIS A 125 -6.71 -2.79 -2.51
CA HIS A 125 -5.89 -2.97 -3.71
C HIS A 125 -4.42 -3.24 -3.38
N PHE A 126 -3.85 -2.53 -2.40
CA PHE A 126 -2.49 -2.77 -1.95
C PHE A 126 -2.33 -4.18 -1.37
N TYR A 127 -3.28 -4.65 -0.56
CA TYR A 127 -3.30 -6.01 -0.04
C TYR A 127 -3.35 -7.07 -1.14
N LYS A 128 -4.14 -6.83 -2.21
CA LYS A 128 -4.26 -7.76 -3.33
C LYS A 128 -2.99 -7.80 -4.18
N SER A 129 -2.41 -6.63 -4.47
CA SER A 129 -1.32 -6.46 -5.43
C SER A 129 0.09 -6.65 -4.83
N CYS A 130 0.27 -6.42 -3.54
CA CYS A 130 1.59 -6.45 -2.88
C CYS A 130 1.67 -7.60 -1.85
N PRO A 131 2.79 -8.34 -1.77
CA PRO A 131 2.93 -9.42 -0.80
C PRO A 131 3.18 -8.92 0.63
N ASN A 132 3.58 -7.65 0.83
CA ASN A 132 4.10 -7.18 2.12
C ASN A 132 3.12 -7.37 3.28
N LEU A 133 1.85 -6.99 3.12
CA LEU A 133 0.84 -7.16 4.17
C LEU A 133 0.46 -8.62 4.37
N LYS A 134 0.37 -9.41 3.29
CA LYS A 134 0.12 -10.86 3.38
C LYS A 134 1.26 -11.55 4.15
N PHE A 135 2.51 -11.20 3.85
CA PHE A 135 3.68 -11.72 4.54
C PHE A 135 3.64 -11.38 6.03
N ALA A 136 3.37 -10.12 6.39
CA ALA A 136 3.23 -9.72 7.78
C ALA A 136 2.09 -10.48 8.49
N HIS A 137 0.93 -10.61 7.85
CA HIS A 137 -0.20 -11.37 8.41
C HIS A 137 0.11 -12.86 8.57
N PHE A 138 0.71 -13.52 7.58
CA PHE A 138 1.05 -14.94 7.66
C PHE A 138 2.09 -15.22 8.73
N THR A 139 3.12 -14.39 8.82
CA THR A 139 4.17 -14.54 9.84
C THR A 139 3.62 -14.27 11.24
N ALA A 140 2.80 -13.23 11.42
CA ALA A 140 2.14 -12.95 12.69
C ALA A 140 1.17 -14.07 13.09
N ASN A 141 0.33 -14.53 12.16
CA ASN A 141 -0.61 -15.62 12.42
C ASN A 141 0.12 -16.92 12.78
N GLN A 142 1.23 -17.25 12.11
CA GLN A 142 2.03 -18.41 12.46
C GLN A 142 2.60 -18.32 13.88
N ALA A 143 3.13 -17.15 14.27
CA ALA A 143 3.63 -16.93 15.64
C ALA A 143 2.51 -17.02 16.69
N ILE A 144 1.32 -16.49 16.39
CA ILE A 144 0.13 -16.60 17.26
C ILE A 144 -0.25 -18.08 17.43
N LEU A 145 -0.36 -18.84 16.33
CA LEU A 145 -0.73 -20.26 16.39
C LEU A 145 0.26 -21.09 17.21
N GLU A 146 1.55 -20.83 17.04
CA GLU A 146 2.60 -21.50 17.82
C GLU A 146 2.49 -21.17 19.31
N ALA A 147 2.25 -19.89 19.66
CA ALA A 147 2.10 -19.46 21.04
C ALA A 147 0.84 -20.03 21.72
N PHE A 148 -0.22 -20.29 20.96
CA PHE A 148 -1.52 -20.76 21.48
C PHE A 148 -1.83 -22.22 21.16
N ALA A 149 -0.84 -23.03 20.73
CA ALA A 149 -1.04 -24.40 20.25
C ALA A 149 -1.78 -25.33 21.26
N SER A 150 -1.66 -25.08 22.56
CA SER A 150 -2.35 -25.84 23.63
C SER A 150 -3.51 -25.08 24.29
N CYS A 151 -3.87 -23.90 23.78
CA CYS A 151 -4.89 -23.05 24.37
C CYS A 151 -6.25 -23.30 23.74
N ARG A 152 -7.28 -23.45 24.58
CA ARG A 152 -8.68 -23.61 24.13
C ARG A 152 -9.40 -22.29 23.86
N ARG A 153 -8.86 -21.18 24.39
CA ARG A 153 -9.37 -19.83 24.22
C ARG A 153 -8.22 -18.92 23.86
N VAL A 154 -8.41 -18.11 22.82
CA VAL A 154 -7.44 -17.11 22.37
C VAL A 154 -8.11 -15.76 22.35
N HIS A 155 -7.44 -14.74 22.88
CA HIS A 155 -7.86 -13.35 22.79
C HIS A 155 -6.77 -12.53 22.11
N VAL A 156 -7.10 -11.97 20.95
CA VAL A 156 -6.20 -11.11 20.18
C VAL A 156 -6.68 -9.67 20.24
N ILE A 157 -5.73 -8.75 20.42
CA ILE A 157 -5.96 -7.31 20.34
C ILE A 157 -5.26 -6.79 19.09
N ASP A 158 -6.04 -6.32 18.12
CA ASP A 158 -5.59 -5.77 16.86
C ASP A 158 -5.67 -4.24 16.89
N PHE A 159 -4.50 -3.60 16.95
CA PHE A 159 -4.36 -2.14 16.98
C PHE A 159 -4.62 -1.46 15.62
N GLY A 160 -4.85 -2.22 14.56
CA GLY A 160 -5.01 -1.71 13.21
C GLY A 160 -5.97 -2.54 12.37
N LEU A 161 -7.14 -2.90 12.94
CA LEU A 161 -8.05 -3.89 12.33
C LEU A 161 -8.40 -3.57 10.88
N ARG A 162 -8.60 -2.30 10.54
CA ARG A 162 -9.01 -1.83 9.20
C ARG A 162 -10.16 -2.71 8.67
N GLN A 163 -9.96 -3.43 7.58
CA GLN A 163 -10.94 -4.30 6.93
C GLN A 163 -10.93 -5.76 7.45
N GLY A 164 -10.12 -6.06 8.47
CA GLY A 164 -10.06 -7.37 9.12
C GLY A 164 -9.45 -8.49 8.28
N MET A 165 -8.66 -8.15 7.25
CA MET A 165 -8.18 -9.10 6.24
C MET A 165 -7.23 -10.20 6.77
N GLN A 166 -6.63 -10.02 7.95
CA GLN A 166 -5.73 -10.99 8.57
C GLN A 166 -6.49 -12.20 9.15
N TRP A 167 -7.57 -11.94 9.87
CA TRP A 167 -8.21 -12.89 10.77
C TRP A 167 -8.94 -14.07 10.10
N PRO A 168 -9.52 -13.94 8.88
CA PRO A 168 -10.08 -15.09 8.18
C PRO A 168 -9.09 -16.25 8.00
N THR A 169 -7.81 -15.95 7.82
CA THR A 169 -6.78 -16.99 7.59
C THR A 169 -6.35 -17.72 8.85
N LEU A 170 -6.50 -17.10 10.02
CA LEU A 170 -6.23 -17.74 11.30
C LEU A 170 -7.32 -18.76 11.60
N ALA A 171 -8.58 -18.36 11.47
CA ALA A 171 -9.74 -19.17 11.86
C ALA A 171 -9.98 -20.43 10.99
N LEU A 172 -9.38 -20.54 9.79
CA LEU A 172 -9.66 -21.61 8.84
C LEU A 172 -8.79 -22.89 8.99
N ARG A 173 -7.94 -23.02 10.03
CA ARG A 173 -7.05 -24.18 10.17
C ARG A 173 -7.67 -25.36 10.96
N PRO A 174 -7.24 -26.61 10.70
CA PRO A 174 -7.69 -27.78 11.47
C PRO A 174 -7.05 -27.81 12.87
N GLY A 175 -7.84 -28.03 13.92
CA GLY A 175 -7.37 -28.14 15.31
C GLY A 175 -7.34 -26.83 16.12
N GLU A 176 -7.99 -25.79 15.61
CA GLU A 176 -8.07 -24.41 16.15
C GLU A 176 -8.77 -24.29 17.51
N PRO A 177 -8.55 -23.18 18.26
CA PRO A 177 -9.15 -22.95 19.57
C PRO A 177 -10.68 -23.03 19.51
N LEU A 178 -11.27 -23.60 20.56
CA LEU A 178 -12.72 -23.69 20.72
C LEU A 178 -13.39 -22.31 20.78
N SER A 179 -12.62 -21.27 21.14
CA SER A 179 -13.11 -19.91 21.38
C SER A 179 -12.10 -18.84 20.97
N PHE A 180 -12.47 -17.94 20.05
CA PHE A 180 -11.65 -16.85 19.54
C PHE A 180 -12.28 -15.49 19.85
N HIS A 181 -11.58 -14.69 20.65
CA HIS A 181 -11.98 -13.34 21.00
C HIS A 181 -11.09 -12.36 20.23
N LEU A 182 -11.71 -11.44 19.49
CA LEU A 182 -10.99 -10.39 18.77
C LEU A 182 -11.42 -9.02 19.28
N THR A 183 -10.45 -8.27 19.80
CA THR A 183 -10.61 -6.85 20.07
C THR A 183 -9.97 -6.07 18.94
N GLY A 184 -10.76 -5.32 18.18
CA GLY A 184 -10.28 -4.51 17.07
C GLY A 184 -10.32 -3.04 17.40
N ILE A 185 -9.21 -2.33 17.14
CA ILE A 185 -9.11 -0.89 17.32
C ILE A 185 -9.08 -0.22 15.95
N GLY A 186 -9.86 0.85 15.81
CA GLY A 186 -9.96 1.60 14.56
C GLY A 186 -10.23 3.09 14.79
N PRO A 187 -9.94 3.93 13.77
CA PRO A 187 -10.21 5.36 13.85
C PRO A 187 -11.71 5.66 13.82
N PRO A 188 -12.14 6.80 14.40
CA PRO A 188 -13.50 7.29 14.24
C PRO A 188 -13.80 7.57 12.77
N GLN A 189 -15.00 7.20 12.33
CA GLN A 189 -15.46 7.47 10.98
C GLN A 189 -16.07 8.86 10.88
N ALA A 190 -15.76 9.58 9.81
CA ALA A 190 -16.23 10.95 9.60
C ALA A 190 -17.75 11.04 9.33
N ASP A 191 -18.35 9.96 8.84
CA ASP A 191 -19.78 9.83 8.53
C ASP A 191 -20.59 9.23 9.70
N HIS A 192 -19.99 9.12 10.89
CA HIS A 192 -20.56 8.42 12.04
C HIS A 192 -20.97 6.96 11.76
N SER A 193 -20.42 6.34 10.71
CA SER A 193 -20.69 4.94 10.42
C SER A 193 -20.01 4.01 11.41
N ASN A 194 -20.66 2.88 11.68
CA ASN A 194 -20.12 1.81 12.51
C ASN A 194 -19.25 0.84 11.67
N ALA A 195 -18.35 1.35 10.82
CA ALA A 195 -17.54 0.53 9.92
C ALA A 195 -16.77 -0.59 10.66
N LEU A 196 -16.20 -0.27 11.83
CA LEU A 196 -15.51 -1.24 12.68
C LEU A 196 -16.42 -2.39 13.12
N GLN A 197 -17.66 -2.08 13.50
CA GLN A 197 -18.65 -3.09 13.87
C GLN A 197 -19.08 -3.94 12.68
N GLN A 198 -19.16 -3.36 11.48
CA GLN A 198 -19.46 -4.12 10.25
C GLN A 198 -18.37 -5.14 9.94
N VAL A 199 -17.09 -4.79 10.15
CA VAL A 199 -15.97 -5.74 10.00
C VAL A 199 -16.09 -6.87 11.02
N GLY A 200 -16.35 -6.52 12.30
CA GLY A 200 -16.60 -7.51 13.34
C GLY A 200 -17.76 -8.46 13.03
N TRP A 201 -18.86 -7.94 12.50
CA TRP A 201 -20.01 -8.74 12.08
C TRP A 201 -19.67 -9.70 10.93
N LYS A 202 -18.94 -9.23 9.91
CA LYS A 202 -18.49 -10.09 8.80
C LYS A 202 -17.60 -11.24 9.29
N LEU A 203 -16.70 -10.95 10.23
CA LEU A 203 -15.84 -11.97 10.86
C LEU A 203 -16.66 -12.97 11.70
N ALA A 204 -17.67 -12.48 12.43
CA ALA A 204 -18.56 -13.35 13.20
C ALA A 204 -19.38 -14.29 12.30
N VAL A 205 -19.89 -13.80 11.17
CA VAL A 205 -20.58 -14.63 10.18
C VAL A 205 -19.63 -15.69 9.61
N LEU A 206 -18.41 -15.32 9.27
CA LEU A 206 -17.41 -16.28 8.80
C LEU A 206 -17.12 -17.35 9.86
N ALA A 207 -16.86 -16.96 11.11
CA ALA A 207 -16.56 -17.87 12.21
C ALA A 207 -17.72 -18.85 12.48
N LYS A 208 -18.97 -18.37 12.41
CA LYS A 208 -20.16 -19.22 12.50
C LYS A 208 -20.19 -20.29 11.41
N ASN A 209 -19.84 -19.93 10.17
CA ASN A 209 -19.85 -20.86 9.04
C ASN A 209 -18.79 -21.97 9.14
N ILE A 210 -17.73 -21.74 9.92
CA ILE A 210 -16.64 -22.70 10.14
C ILE A 210 -16.68 -23.35 11.53
N GLY A 211 -17.71 -23.04 12.33
CA GLY A 211 -17.97 -23.71 13.61
C GLY A 211 -17.11 -23.25 14.79
N ILE A 212 -16.60 -22.02 14.77
CA ILE A 212 -15.77 -21.46 15.85
C ILE A 212 -16.62 -20.52 16.72
N GLU A 213 -16.51 -20.65 18.05
CA GLU A 213 -17.08 -19.67 18.97
C GLU A 213 -16.30 -18.36 18.85
N PHE A 214 -16.96 -17.30 18.39
CA PHE A 214 -16.32 -16.03 18.08
C PHE A 214 -16.97 -14.87 18.82
N HIS A 215 -16.13 -14.04 19.45
CA HIS A 215 -16.55 -12.82 20.13
C HIS A 215 -15.75 -11.64 19.61
N PHE A 216 -16.45 -10.56 19.23
CA PHE A 216 -15.83 -9.33 18.75
C PHE A 216 -16.11 -8.15 19.66
N ARG A 217 -15.08 -7.34 19.91
CA ARG A 217 -15.18 -6.06 20.59
C ARG A 217 -14.47 -4.97 19.78
N GLY A 218 -15.22 -3.99 19.28
CA GLY A 218 -14.65 -2.83 18.60
C GLY A 218 -14.35 -1.70 19.58
N PHE A 219 -13.17 -1.09 19.47
CA PHE A 219 -12.81 0.16 20.14
C PHE A 219 -12.48 1.24 19.12
N VAL A 220 -13.12 2.40 19.28
CA VAL A 220 -12.86 3.56 18.44
C VAL A 220 -11.90 4.48 19.17
N ALA A 221 -10.76 4.75 18.55
CA ALA A 221 -9.76 5.67 19.09
C ALA A 221 -9.15 6.52 17.97
N ALA A 222 -9.06 7.84 18.18
CA ALA A 222 -8.44 8.74 17.21
C ALA A 222 -6.92 8.52 17.08
N SER A 223 -6.29 8.00 18.14
CA SER A 223 -4.89 7.66 18.21
C SER A 223 -4.68 6.52 19.21
N LEU A 224 -3.66 5.70 18.99
CA LEU A 224 -3.25 4.67 19.96
C LEU A 224 -2.83 5.27 21.30
N ALA A 225 -2.37 6.53 21.31
CA ALA A 225 -2.01 7.24 22.54
C ALA A 225 -3.23 7.57 23.43
N ASN A 226 -4.45 7.53 22.87
CA ASN A 226 -5.69 7.83 23.59
C ASN A 226 -6.39 6.57 24.11
N LEU A 227 -5.74 5.40 24.01
CA LEU A 227 -6.27 4.16 24.53
C LEU A 227 -6.07 4.13 26.04
N GLU A 228 -7.16 4.28 26.79
CA GLU A 228 -7.14 3.97 28.21
C GLU A 228 -7.43 2.49 28.43
N PRO A 229 -6.72 1.83 29.35
CA PRO A 229 -7.11 0.49 29.79
C PRO A 229 -8.55 0.58 30.34
N PRO A 230 -9.39 -0.43 30.09
CA PRO A 230 -10.75 -0.41 30.62
C PRO A 230 -10.69 -0.27 32.15
N ASP A 231 -11.45 0.69 32.68
CA ASP A 231 -11.59 0.89 34.12
C ASP A 231 -11.92 -0.44 34.80
N ALA A 232 -11.11 -0.81 35.80
CA ALA A 232 -11.33 -1.99 36.65
C ALA A 232 -12.67 -1.93 37.44
N ALA A 233 -13.46 -0.87 37.28
CA ALA A 233 -14.70 -0.61 38.01
C ALA A 233 -15.97 -1.22 37.37
N GLN A 234 -15.92 -1.78 36.16
CA GLN A 234 -17.12 -2.35 35.50
C GLN A 234 -17.15 -3.88 35.40
N THR A 235 -16.24 -4.60 36.06
CA THR A 235 -16.26 -6.08 36.11
C THR A 235 -17.00 -6.67 37.31
N GLY A 236 -17.65 -5.83 38.12
CA GLY A 236 -18.51 -6.26 39.22
C GLY A 236 -19.93 -5.81 38.99
N GLU A 237 -20.66 -6.46 38.08
CA GLU A 237 -22.13 -6.64 38.14
C GLU A 237 -22.63 -7.25 36.81
N ARG A 238 -22.71 -8.58 36.79
CA ARG A 238 -23.76 -9.38 36.13
C ARG A 238 -23.47 -10.84 36.45
N GLN A 239 -24.08 -11.30 37.54
CA GLN A 239 -24.39 -12.71 37.77
C GLN A 239 -25.46 -13.16 36.78
#